data_AF-A0A1E3QQT8-F1
#
_entry.id   AF-A0A1E3QQT8-F1
#
_cell.length_a   1.000
_cell.length_b   1.000
_cell.length_c   1.000
_cell.angle_alpha   90.00
_cell.angle_beta   90.00
_cell.angle_gamma   90.00
#
_symmetry.space_group_name_H-M   'P 1'
#
loop_
_entity.id
_entity.type
_entity.pdbx_description
1 polymer ?
#
loop_
_entity_poly.entity_id
_entity_poly.type
_entity_poly.pdbx_seq_one_letter_code
_entity_poly.pdbx_strand_id
1 'polypeptide(L)'
;MKPKTLTKTSVFPFWLCNYNLLSGFLWGLLLIQTSYLQFKPLGGQPRLFQATYSNLLVIETLALVELYNAAAGIVKSSVFTTFIQLYARFSIIWGLLYPFSDSDFNNSTSCYYYMVVAWSVTEVIRYNYYAANMIFQGEPGKVLTWLRYNTFLVMYPLGLFCEVSILLGNFPDFVAALGGSRAAELFFYTLLLLYIPGFSLLYGHMLKQRKKIMRKF
;
A
#
# COMPACT_ATOMS: atom_id res chain seq x y z
N MET A 1 31.65 -36.13 -11.06
CA MET A 1 30.44 -35.37 -11.45
C MET A 1 29.61 -35.13 -10.21
N LYS A 2 29.55 -33.89 -9.67
CA LYS A 2 28.66 -33.59 -8.54
C LYS A 2 27.22 -33.62 -9.04
N PRO A 3 26.28 -34.29 -8.35
CA PRO A 3 24.89 -34.33 -8.78
C PRO A 3 24.32 -32.91 -8.79
N LYS A 4 23.73 -32.51 -9.92
CA LYS A 4 22.91 -31.30 -10.02
C LYS A 4 21.77 -31.46 -9.01
N THR A 5 21.80 -30.69 -7.94
CA THR A 5 20.68 -30.52 -7.02
C THR A 5 19.48 -30.08 -7.85
N LEU A 6 18.47 -30.95 -7.97
CA LEU A 6 17.17 -30.63 -8.54
C LEU A 6 16.62 -29.42 -7.79
N THR A 7 16.63 -28.26 -8.43
CA THR A 7 15.94 -27.06 -7.93
C THR A 7 14.48 -27.44 -7.76
N LYS A 8 14.01 -27.55 -6.51
CA LYS A 8 12.58 -27.63 -6.18
C LYS A 8 11.87 -26.51 -6.93
N THR A 9 11.15 -26.83 -7.99
CA THR A 9 10.16 -25.94 -8.59
C THR A 9 9.11 -25.68 -7.52
N SER A 10 9.13 -24.49 -6.92
CA SER A 10 8.06 -24.07 -6.04
C SER A 10 6.82 -23.87 -6.90
N VAL A 11 6.00 -24.91 -7.01
CA VAL A 11 4.69 -24.84 -7.68
C VAL A 11 3.82 -23.94 -6.80
N PHE A 12 3.71 -22.67 -7.16
CA PHE A 12 2.79 -21.77 -6.51
C PHE A 12 1.35 -22.15 -6.87
N PRO A 13 0.38 -21.98 -5.95
CA PRO A 13 -1.02 -22.23 -6.28
C PRO A 13 -1.49 -21.33 -7.43
N PHE A 14 -2.18 -21.88 -8.43
CA PHE A 14 -2.68 -21.12 -9.58
C PHE A 14 -3.53 -19.90 -9.16
N TRP A 15 -4.31 -20.04 -8.09
CA TRP A 15 -5.15 -18.96 -7.56
C TRP A 15 -4.33 -17.75 -7.09
N LEU A 16 -3.10 -17.95 -6.58
CA LEU A 16 -2.25 -16.87 -6.10
C LEU A 16 -1.76 -15.98 -7.24
N CYS A 17 -1.47 -16.58 -8.41
CA CYS A 17 -1.14 -15.83 -9.61
C CYS A 17 -2.33 -14.96 -10.06
N ASN A 18 -3.53 -15.54 -10.09
CA ASN A 18 -4.76 -14.82 -10.45
C ASN A 18 -5.07 -13.69 -9.46
N TYR A 19 -4.88 -13.92 -8.16
CA TYR A 19 -5.01 -12.90 -7.14
C TYR A 19 -4.07 -11.71 -7.39
N ASN A 20 -2.79 -11.98 -7.68
CA ASN A 20 -1.83 -10.91 -7.97
C ASN A 20 -2.22 -10.14 -9.24
N LEU A 21 -2.60 -10.83 -10.32
CA LEU A 21 -3.04 -10.17 -11.56
C LEU A 21 -4.30 -9.32 -11.35
N LEU A 22 -5.30 -9.86 -10.64
CA LEU A 22 -6.54 -9.15 -10.32
C LEU A 22 -6.26 -7.93 -9.44
N SER A 23 -5.46 -8.06 -8.39
CA SER A 23 -5.12 -6.96 -7.50
C SER A 23 -4.35 -5.87 -8.26
N GLY A 24 -3.37 -6.25 -9.09
CA GLY A 24 -2.66 -5.30 -9.95
C GLY A 24 -3.59 -4.58 -10.94
N PHE A 25 -4.57 -5.28 -11.49
CA PHE A 25 -5.58 -4.69 -12.37
C PHE A 25 -6.49 -3.71 -11.64
N LEU A 26 -7.01 -4.08 -10.45
CA LEU A 26 -7.87 -3.22 -9.64
C LEU A 26 -7.16 -1.93 -9.21
N TRP A 27 -5.92 -2.03 -8.74
CA TRP A 27 -5.10 -0.85 -8.44
C TRP A 27 -4.81 0.00 -9.68
N GLY A 28 -4.63 -0.63 -10.85
CA GLY A 28 -4.48 0.07 -12.13
C GLY A 28 -5.75 0.85 -12.51
N LEU A 29 -6.93 0.25 -12.35
CA LEU A 29 -8.21 0.92 -12.56
C LEU A 29 -8.40 2.10 -11.61
N LEU A 30 -8.09 1.91 -10.32
CA LEU A 30 -8.17 3.00 -9.33
C LEU A 30 -7.22 4.15 -9.68
N LEU A 31 -6.00 3.86 -10.14
CA LEU A 31 -5.05 4.87 -10.59
C LEU A 31 -5.59 5.68 -11.77
N ILE A 32 -6.14 4.99 -12.79
CA ILE A 32 -6.71 5.62 -13.98
C ILE A 32 -7.92 6.47 -13.60
N GLN A 33 -8.85 5.92 -12.81
CA GLN A 33 -10.04 6.62 -12.35
C GLN A 33 -9.67 7.89 -11.56
N THR A 34 -8.76 7.77 -10.60
CA THR A 34 -8.30 8.88 -9.75
C THR A 34 -7.61 9.96 -10.58
N SER A 35 -6.72 9.58 -11.49
CA SER A 35 -6.02 10.53 -12.37
C SER A 35 -6.98 11.22 -13.32
N TYR A 36 -7.92 10.48 -13.92
CA TYR A 36 -8.94 11.04 -14.80
C TYR A 36 -9.82 12.05 -14.08
N LEU A 37 -10.30 11.73 -12.87
CA LEU A 37 -11.12 12.65 -12.07
C LEU A 37 -10.35 13.88 -11.61
N GLN A 38 -9.03 13.78 -11.40
CA GLN A 38 -8.21 14.93 -11.01
C GLN A 38 -8.08 15.95 -12.13
N PHE A 39 -7.90 15.50 -13.38
CA PHE A 39 -7.62 16.38 -14.52
C PHE A 39 -8.84 16.73 -15.38
N LYS A 40 -10.01 16.14 -15.10
CA LYS A 40 -11.26 16.47 -15.78
C LYS A 40 -11.70 17.91 -15.44
N PRO A 41 -12.32 18.66 -16.38
CA PRO A 41 -12.96 19.93 -16.07
C PRO A 41 -13.98 19.80 -14.93
N LEU A 42 -13.91 20.69 -13.93
CA LEU A 42 -14.70 20.63 -12.67
C LEU A 42 -14.47 19.33 -11.86
N GLY A 43 -13.33 18.67 -12.08
CA GLY A 43 -12.85 17.53 -11.32
C GLY A 43 -12.14 17.94 -10.02
N GLY A 44 -11.33 17.03 -9.50
CA GLY A 44 -10.64 17.21 -8.23
C GLY A 44 -11.57 17.10 -7.02
N GLN A 45 -11.10 17.63 -5.89
CA GLN A 45 -11.80 17.57 -4.62
C GLN A 45 -13.03 18.50 -4.60
N PRO A 46 -14.18 18.08 -4.04
CA PRO A 46 -14.44 16.86 -3.26
C PRO A 46 -14.86 15.63 -4.09
N ARG A 47 -15.22 15.83 -5.36
CA ARG A 47 -15.80 14.79 -6.22
C ARG A 47 -14.86 13.60 -6.40
N LEU A 48 -13.56 13.86 -6.46
CA LEU A 48 -12.53 12.84 -6.55
C LEU A 48 -12.58 11.90 -5.34
N PHE A 49 -12.59 12.45 -4.12
CA PHE A 49 -12.71 11.65 -2.90
C PHE A 49 -13.99 10.82 -2.92
N GLN A 50 -15.13 11.48 -3.08
CA GLN A 50 -16.46 10.84 -3.04
C GLN A 50 -16.63 9.71 -4.06
N ALA A 51 -16.03 9.83 -5.23
CA ALA A 51 -16.12 8.82 -6.29
C ALA A 51 -15.12 7.66 -6.16
N THR A 52 -14.05 7.81 -5.37
CA THR A 52 -12.93 6.84 -5.34
C THR A 52 -12.72 6.18 -3.98
N TYR A 53 -13.17 6.78 -2.88
CA TYR A 53 -12.85 6.26 -1.53
C TYR A 53 -13.44 4.86 -1.29
N SER A 54 -14.63 4.57 -1.81
CA SER A 54 -15.28 3.27 -1.69
C SER A 54 -14.50 2.18 -2.43
N ASN A 55 -14.02 2.50 -3.64
CA ASN A 55 -13.16 1.61 -4.42
C ASN A 55 -11.83 1.38 -3.70
N LEU A 56 -11.20 2.43 -3.18
CA LEU A 56 -9.98 2.33 -2.38
C LEU A 56 -10.15 1.39 -1.18
N LEU A 57 -11.24 1.55 -0.42
CA LEU A 57 -11.56 0.75 0.74
C LEU A 57 -11.70 -0.74 0.39
N VAL A 58 -12.44 -1.07 -0.68
CA VAL A 58 -12.60 -2.45 -1.14
C VAL A 58 -11.27 -3.04 -1.58
N ILE A 59 -10.51 -2.32 -2.41
CA ILE A 59 -9.25 -2.79 -2.98
C ILE A 59 -8.20 -3.02 -1.88
N GLU A 60 -8.06 -2.11 -0.93
CA GLU A 60 -7.10 -2.24 0.17
C GLU A 60 -7.53 -3.34 1.16
N THR A 61 -8.84 -3.59 1.33
CA THR A 61 -9.32 -4.72 2.14
C THR A 61 -8.92 -6.09 1.57
N LEU A 62 -8.77 -6.22 0.25
CA LEU A 62 -8.28 -7.45 -0.39
C LEU A 62 -6.83 -7.79 0.01
N ALA A 63 -6.07 -6.84 0.55
CA ALA A 63 -4.70 -7.07 1.01
C ALA A 63 -4.64 -7.97 2.26
N LEU A 64 -5.77 -8.22 2.95
CA LEU A 64 -5.87 -9.24 4.00
C LEU A 64 -5.50 -10.65 3.50
N VAL A 65 -5.72 -10.92 2.21
CA VAL A 65 -5.29 -12.18 1.57
C VAL A 65 -3.77 -12.33 1.64
N GLU A 66 -3.00 -11.23 1.60
CA GLU A 66 -1.54 -11.28 1.75
C GLU A 66 -1.12 -11.66 3.16
N LEU A 67 -1.80 -11.11 4.17
CA LEU A 67 -1.55 -11.48 5.56
C LEU A 67 -1.86 -12.96 5.80
N TYR A 68 -2.98 -13.44 5.25
CA TYR A 68 -3.32 -14.86 5.27
C TYR A 68 -2.24 -15.70 4.58
N ASN A 69 -1.79 -15.31 3.38
CA ASN A 69 -0.76 -16.02 2.65
C ASN A 69 0.58 -16.08 3.40
N ALA A 70 0.96 -15.00 4.07
CA ALA A 70 2.16 -14.96 4.90
C ALA A 70 2.00 -15.86 6.13
N ALA A 71 0.85 -15.79 6.82
CA ALA A 71 0.56 -16.58 8.02
C ALA A 71 0.46 -18.08 7.75
N ALA A 72 -0.13 -18.46 6.62
CA ALA A 72 -0.24 -19.84 6.14
C ALA A 72 1.07 -20.38 5.54
N GLY A 73 2.12 -19.56 5.43
CA GLY A 73 3.41 -19.95 4.85
C GLY A 73 3.37 -20.21 3.34
N ILE A 74 2.32 -19.75 2.65
CA ILE A 74 2.14 -19.90 1.19
C ILE A 74 3.17 -19.05 0.45
N VAL A 75 3.52 -17.89 1.02
CA VAL A 75 4.55 -16.99 0.50
C VAL A 75 5.67 -16.81 1.53
N LYS A 76 6.90 -16.60 1.05
CA LYS A 76 8.08 -16.36 1.89
C LYS A 76 8.16 -14.91 2.39
N SER A 77 7.07 -14.40 2.94
CA SER A 77 6.96 -13.05 3.51
C SER A 77 6.90 -13.13 5.02
N SER A 78 7.46 -12.13 5.72
CA SER A 78 7.35 -12.07 7.18
C SER A 78 5.96 -11.57 7.58
N VAL A 79 5.22 -12.39 8.33
CA VAL A 79 3.88 -12.09 8.85
C VAL A 79 3.88 -10.76 9.59
N PHE A 80 4.88 -10.53 10.45
CA PHE A 80 4.99 -9.29 11.23
C PHE A 80 5.13 -8.06 10.32
N THR A 81 5.99 -8.11 9.30
CA THR A 81 6.17 -6.97 8.40
C THR A 81 4.94 -6.72 7.54
N THR A 82 4.25 -7.77 7.09
CA THR A 82 3.01 -7.66 6.33
C THR A 82 1.90 -7.07 7.20
N PHE A 83 1.79 -7.50 8.46
CA PHE A 83 0.83 -6.95 9.41
C PHE A 83 1.05 -5.45 9.64
N ILE A 84 2.28 -5.02 9.91
CA ILE A 84 2.58 -3.59 10.13
C ILE A 84 2.26 -2.75 8.89
N GLN A 85 2.54 -3.25 7.68
CA GLN A 85 2.19 -2.58 6.42
C GLN A 85 0.69 -2.41 6.26
N LEU A 86 -0.09 -3.46 6.49
CA LEU A 86 -1.54 -3.41 6.40
C LEU A 86 -2.13 -2.52 7.50
N TYR A 87 -1.66 -2.66 8.74
CA TYR A 87 -2.14 -1.86 9.86
C TYR A 87 -2.01 -0.36 9.60
N ALA A 88 -0.88 0.10 9.05
CA ALA A 88 -0.68 1.51 8.72
C ALA A 88 -1.71 2.02 7.71
N ARG A 89 -1.97 1.28 6.62
CA ARG A 89 -2.97 1.68 5.63
C ARG A 89 -4.41 1.54 6.12
N PHE A 90 -4.70 0.47 6.86
CA PHE A 90 -6.01 0.23 7.45
C PHE A 90 -6.38 1.32 8.46
N SER A 91 -5.41 1.82 9.23
CA SER A 91 -5.62 2.95 10.14
C SER A 91 -6.09 4.20 9.40
N ILE A 92 -5.60 4.44 8.18
CA ILE A 92 -6.06 5.56 7.35
C ILE A 92 -7.44 5.26 6.76
N ILE A 93 -7.62 4.15 6.03
CA ILE A 93 -8.88 3.92 5.29
C ILE A 93 -10.06 3.64 6.23
N TRP A 94 -9.89 2.77 7.23
CA TRP A 94 -10.96 2.30 8.12
C TRP A 94 -11.03 3.13 9.39
N GLY A 95 -9.91 3.69 9.83
CA GLY A 95 -9.85 4.53 11.03
C GLY A 95 -10.17 6.01 10.77
N LEU A 96 -9.94 6.53 9.56
CA LEU A 96 -10.14 7.94 9.25
C LEU A 96 -11.06 8.19 8.05
N LEU A 97 -10.75 7.64 6.88
CA LEU A 97 -11.50 7.98 5.66
C LEU A 97 -12.94 7.46 5.68
N TYR A 98 -13.16 6.26 6.22
CA TYR A 98 -14.49 5.67 6.33
C TYR A 98 -15.35 6.34 7.42
N PRO A 99 -14.90 6.52 8.67
CA PRO A 99 -15.71 7.15 9.71
C PRO A 99 -15.94 8.65 9.47
N PHE A 100 -14.98 9.32 8.82
CA PHE A 100 -15.02 10.76 8.56
C PHE A 100 -15.09 11.06 7.06
N SER A 101 -15.85 10.26 6.30
CA SER A 101 -16.04 10.45 4.86
C SER A 101 -16.66 11.80 4.52
N ASP A 102 -17.47 12.35 5.42
CA ASP A 102 -18.15 13.63 5.25
C ASP A 102 -17.34 14.81 5.84
N SER A 103 -16.14 14.57 6.36
CA SER A 103 -15.30 15.65 6.89
C SER A 103 -14.86 16.62 5.79
N ASP A 104 -14.87 17.91 6.12
CA ASP A 104 -14.40 18.97 5.22
C ASP A 104 -12.94 18.75 4.83
N PHE A 105 -12.13 18.19 5.73
CA PHE A 105 -10.72 17.94 5.45
C PHE A 105 -10.53 16.86 4.37
N ASN A 106 -11.17 15.69 4.50
CA ASN A 106 -11.05 14.62 3.50
C ASN A 106 -11.59 15.04 2.13
N ASN A 107 -12.63 15.86 2.13
CA ASN A 107 -13.26 16.40 0.92
C ASN A 107 -12.50 17.59 0.31
N SER A 108 -11.51 18.17 0.97
CA SER A 108 -10.76 19.33 0.43
C SER A 108 -9.27 19.06 0.19
N THR A 109 -8.69 18.09 0.89
CA THR A 109 -7.24 17.85 0.86
C THR A 109 -6.76 17.24 -0.46
N SER A 110 -5.75 17.86 -1.07
CA SER A 110 -5.05 17.27 -2.23
C SER A 110 -4.16 16.08 -1.82
N CYS A 111 -3.85 15.90 -0.53
CA CYS A 111 -3.05 14.77 -0.06
C CYS A 111 -3.72 13.43 -0.35
N TYR A 112 -5.05 13.37 -0.36
CA TYR A 112 -5.78 12.16 -0.72
C TYR A 112 -5.44 11.70 -2.16
N TYR A 113 -5.44 12.62 -3.14
CA TYR A 113 -5.07 12.31 -4.51
C TYR A 113 -3.64 11.74 -4.60
N TYR A 114 -2.67 12.45 -4.01
CA TYR A 114 -1.27 12.02 -4.05
C TYR A 114 -1.02 10.70 -3.32
N MET A 115 -1.72 10.46 -2.20
CA MET A 115 -1.70 9.19 -1.49
C MET A 115 -2.21 8.04 -2.35
N VAL A 116 -3.40 8.19 -2.96
CA VAL A 116 -3.99 7.15 -3.81
C VAL A 116 -3.12 6.87 -5.03
N VAL A 117 -2.53 7.90 -5.64
CA VAL A 117 -1.57 7.72 -6.75
C VAL A 117 -0.31 6.99 -6.27
N ALA A 118 0.29 7.42 -5.16
CA ALA A 118 1.50 6.79 -4.62
C ALA A 118 1.26 5.31 -4.30
N TRP A 119 0.16 5.00 -3.62
CA TRP A 119 -0.24 3.63 -3.31
C TRP A 119 -0.48 2.84 -4.60
N SER A 120 -1.35 3.32 -5.49
CA SER A 120 -1.70 2.60 -6.71
C SER A 120 -0.49 2.30 -7.60
N VAL A 121 0.41 3.27 -7.81
CA VAL A 121 1.64 3.05 -8.59
C VAL A 121 2.51 1.97 -7.94
N THR A 122 2.71 2.04 -6.62
CA THR A 122 3.52 1.03 -5.92
C THR A 122 2.89 -0.36 -5.97
N GLU A 123 1.57 -0.44 -5.87
CA GLU A 123 0.82 -1.69 -5.84
C GLU A 123 0.75 -2.34 -7.23
N VAL A 124 0.46 -1.58 -8.28
CA VAL A 124 0.51 -2.06 -9.67
C VAL A 124 1.86 -2.70 -9.96
N ILE A 125 2.97 -2.03 -9.63
CA ILE A 125 4.31 -2.56 -9.86
C ILE A 125 4.55 -3.83 -9.02
N ARG A 126 4.14 -3.82 -7.74
CA ARG A 126 4.35 -4.93 -6.80
C ARG A 126 3.60 -6.18 -7.23
N TYR A 127 2.31 -6.07 -7.52
CA TYR A 127 1.47 -7.20 -7.91
C TYR A 127 1.89 -7.78 -9.26
N ASN A 128 2.21 -6.93 -10.24
CA ASN A 128 2.76 -7.41 -11.51
C ASN A 128 4.11 -8.09 -11.32
N TYR A 129 4.98 -7.58 -10.45
CA TYR A 129 6.25 -8.23 -10.13
C TYR A 129 6.04 -9.62 -9.52
N TYR A 130 5.09 -9.77 -8.58
CA TYR A 130 4.78 -11.07 -7.99
C TYR A 130 4.18 -12.05 -8.99
N ALA A 131 3.23 -11.60 -9.83
CA ALA A 131 2.66 -12.43 -10.90
C ALA A 131 3.74 -12.88 -11.90
N ALA A 132 4.55 -11.94 -12.40
CA ALA A 132 5.64 -12.25 -13.34
C ALA A 132 6.66 -13.21 -12.73
N ASN A 133 7.01 -13.04 -11.45
CA ASN A 133 7.93 -13.92 -10.75
C ASN A 133 7.39 -15.37 -10.64
N MET A 134 6.06 -15.55 -10.60
CA MET A 134 5.43 -16.87 -10.61
C MET A 134 5.35 -17.46 -12.02
N ILE A 135 4.90 -16.66 -13.01
CA ILE A 135 4.72 -17.08 -14.41
C ILE A 135 6.07 -17.45 -15.04
N PHE A 136 7.09 -16.63 -14.83
CA PHE A 136 8.43 -16.80 -15.41
C PHE A 136 9.41 -17.48 -14.44
N GLN A 137 8.91 -18.29 -13.50
CA GLN A 137 9.72 -19.17 -12.64
C GLN A 137 10.90 -18.47 -11.92
N GLY A 138 10.69 -17.24 -11.45
CA GLY A 138 11.70 -16.45 -10.75
C GLY A 138 12.39 -15.37 -11.58
N GLU A 139 12.01 -15.19 -12.85
CA GLU A 139 12.59 -14.21 -13.76
C GLU A 139 11.57 -13.14 -14.22
N PRO A 140 11.14 -12.22 -13.33
CA PRO A 140 10.10 -11.22 -13.62
C PRO A 140 10.49 -10.12 -14.64
N GLY A 141 11.67 -10.23 -15.27
CA GLY A 141 12.18 -9.26 -16.25
C GLY A 141 12.94 -8.08 -15.62
N LYS A 142 13.86 -7.51 -16.41
CA LYS A 142 14.78 -6.45 -15.97
C LYS A 142 14.07 -5.15 -15.60
N VAL A 143 13.14 -4.69 -16.45
CA VAL A 143 12.42 -3.42 -16.26
C VAL A 143 11.55 -3.46 -15.00
N LEU A 144 10.75 -4.51 -14.84
CA LEU A 144 9.83 -4.63 -13.72
C LEU A 144 10.55 -4.78 -12.37
N THR A 145 11.66 -5.51 -12.36
CA THR A 145 12.52 -5.59 -11.18
C THR A 145 13.17 -4.24 -10.87
N TRP A 146 13.65 -3.50 -11.89
CA TRP A 146 14.20 -2.16 -11.69
C TRP A 146 13.16 -1.20 -11.09
N LEU A 147 11.94 -1.20 -11.64
CA LEU A 147 10.82 -0.40 -11.12
C LEU A 147 10.52 -0.76 -9.65
N ARG A 148 10.37 -2.05 -9.34
CA ARG A 148 10.07 -2.53 -7.98
C ARG A 148 11.06 -2.03 -6.93
N TYR A 149 12.34 -1.95 -7.27
CA TYR A 149 13.42 -1.56 -6.35
C TYR A 149 13.89 -0.10 -6.50
N ASN A 150 13.25 0.74 -7.32
CA ASN A 150 13.57 2.18 -7.39
C ASN A 150 12.34 3.07 -7.16
N THR A 151 11.14 2.67 -7.56
CA THR A 151 9.92 3.47 -7.40
C THR A 151 9.62 3.80 -5.93
N PHE A 152 9.95 2.89 -5.00
CA PHE A 152 9.73 3.13 -3.57
C PHE A 152 10.54 4.33 -3.03
N LEU A 153 11.65 4.73 -3.67
CA LEU A 153 12.45 5.87 -3.21
C LEU A 153 11.67 7.19 -3.27
N VAL A 154 10.73 7.30 -4.20
CA VAL A 154 9.90 8.50 -4.39
C VAL A 154 8.50 8.29 -3.83
N MET A 155 7.87 7.18 -4.18
CA MET A 155 6.46 6.95 -3.84
C MET A 155 6.26 6.68 -2.34
N TYR A 156 7.25 6.11 -1.65
CA TYR A 156 7.10 5.80 -0.24
C TYR A 156 7.16 7.06 0.65
N PRO A 157 8.13 7.99 0.50
CA PRO A 157 8.07 9.28 1.20
C PRO A 157 6.82 10.10 0.86
N LEU A 158 6.40 10.11 -0.42
CA LEU A 158 5.19 10.81 -0.84
C LEU A 158 3.94 10.25 -0.15
N GLY A 159 3.78 8.92 -0.17
CA GLY A 159 2.66 8.24 0.49
C GLY A 159 2.64 8.53 1.99
N LEU A 160 3.77 8.35 2.67
CA LEU A 160 3.89 8.62 4.11
C LEU A 160 3.52 10.07 4.45
N PHE A 161 4.05 11.03 3.70
CA PHE A 161 3.76 12.44 3.94
C PHE A 161 2.26 12.75 3.84
N CYS A 162 1.60 12.19 2.83
CA CYS A 162 0.16 12.36 2.65
C CYS A 162 -0.65 11.62 3.73
N GLU A 163 -0.25 10.41 4.12
CA GLU A 163 -0.89 9.66 5.22
C GLU A 163 -0.85 10.44 6.53
N VAL A 164 0.32 10.98 6.89
CA VAL A 164 0.49 11.81 8.10
C VAL A 164 -0.33 13.10 8.01
N SER A 165 -0.40 13.72 6.82
CA SER A 165 -1.20 14.93 6.60
C SER A 165 -2.70 14.65 6.77
N ILE A 166 -3.20 13.51 6.27
CA ILE A 166 -4.58 13.07 6.46
C ILE A 166 -4.86 12.76 7.92
N LEU A 167 -3.94 12.07 8.59
CA LEU A 167 -4.05 11.78 10.01
C LEU A 167 -4.18 13.06 10.83
N LEU A 168 -3.24 14.00 10.67
CA LEU A 168 -3.25 15.30 11.36
C LEU A 168 -4.49 16.14 11.03
N GLY A 169 -4.93 16.15 9.78
CA GLY A 169 -6.11 16.91 9.36
C GLY A 169 -7.42 16.40 9.96
N ASN A 170 -7.53 15.09 10.21
CA ASN A 170 -8.69 14.48 10.86
C ASN A 170 -8.56 14.44 12.39
N PHE A 171 -7.53 15.04 12.99
CA PHE A 171 -7.34 15.04 14.45
C PHE A 171 -8.56 15.55 15.23
N PRO A 172 -9.18 16.70 14.88
CA PRO A 172 -10.32 17.21 15.63
C PRO A 172 -11.52 16.26 15.60
N ASP A 173 -11.84 15.73 14.41
CA ASP A 173 -12.96 14.82 14.21
C ASP A 173 -12.72 13.48 14.93
N PHE A 174 -11.49 12.98 14.89
CA PHE A 174 -11.09 11.76 15.58
C PHE A 174 -11.23 11.89 17.11
N VAL A 175 -10.72 12.97 17.69
CA VAL A 175 -10.79 13.21 19.14
C VAL A 175 -12.24 13.45 19.58
N ALA A 176 -13.01 14.20 18.79
CA ALA A 176 -14.42 14.43 19.06
C ALA A 176 -15.23 13.12 19.04
N ALA A 177 -14.98 12.24 18.06
CA ALA A 177 -15.65 10.94 17.96
C ALA A 177 -15.37 10.01 19.16
N LEU A 178 -14.21 10.17 19.81
CA LEU A 178 -13.83 9.46 21.03
C LEU A 178 -14.17 10.22 22.32
N GLY A 179 -15.15 11.14 22.25
CA GLY A 179 -15.70 11.86 23.39
C GLY A 179 -14.85 13.03 23.89
N GLY A 180 -13.89 13.51 23.09
CA GLY A 180 -13.08 14.69 23.43
C GLY A 180 -12.14 14.49 24.63
N SER A 181 -11.86 13.24 25.00
CA SER A 181 -11.09 12.93 26.20
C SER A 181 -9.58 13.08 25.96
N ARG A 182 -8.82 13.40 27.02
CA ARG A 182 -7.35 13.41 26.97
C ARG A 182 -6.77 12.04 26.58
N ALA A 183 -7.50 10.96 26.87
CA ALA A 183 -7.15 9.61 26.44
C ALA A 183 -7.23 9.45 24.91
N ALA A 184 -8.22 10.06 24.25
CA ALA A 184 -8.35 10.07 22.79
C ALA A 184 -7.19 10.81 22.12
N GLU A 185 -6.82 11.98 22.66
CA GLU A 185 -5.65 12.73 22.19
C GLU A 185 -4.35 11.93 22.35
N LEU A 186 -4.14 11.31 23.51
CA LEU A 186 -2.95 10.49 23.77
C LEU A 186 -2.91 9.27 22.85
N PHE A 187 -4.06 8.64 22.59
CA PHE A 187 -4.17 7.54 21.64
C PHE A 187 -3.79 8.00 20.23
N PHE A 188 -4.30 9.13 19.77
CA PHE A 188 -3.95 9.70 18.47
C PHE A 188 -2.45 10.00 18.36
N TYR A 189 -1.85 10.65 19.35
CA TYR A 189 -0.41 10.93 19.34
C TYR A 189 0.42 9.64 19.37
N THR A 190 -0.07 8.60 20.05
CA THR A 190 0.58 7.29 20.04
C THR A 190 0.54 6.68 18.63
N LEU A 191 -0.60 6.74 17.93
CA LEU A 191 -0.69 6.30 16.54
C LEU A 191 0.29 7.05 15.64
N LEU A 192 0.34 8.38 15.76
CA LEU A 192 1.29 9.22 15.01
C LEU A 192 2.75 8.85 15.30
N LEU A 193 3.10 8.62 16.57
CA LEU A 193 4.45 8.23 16.97
C LEU A 193 4.86 6.86 16.40
N LEU A 194 3.92 5.93 16.23
CA LEU A 194 4.18 4.60 15.65
C LEU A 194 4.59 4.65 14.16
N TYR A 195 4.25 5.72 13.43
CA TYR A 195 4.70 5.90 12.05
C TYR A 195 6.22 6.06 11.94
N ILE A 196 6.89 6.65 12.94
CA ILE A 196 8.35 6.88 12.93
C ILE A 196 9.16 5.55 12.93
N PRO A 197 8.96 4.63 13.90
CA PRO A 197 9.64 3.35 13.89
C PRO A 197 9.16 2.47 12.73
N GLY A 198 7.86 2.51 12.40
CA GLY A 198 7.30 1.76 11.27
C GLY A 198 7.97 2.12 9.94
N PHE A 199 8.08 3.42 9.64
CA PHE A 199 8.78 3.94 8.47
C PHE A 199 10.25 3.49 8.45
N SER A 200 10.97 3.71 9.55
CA SER A 200 12.42 3.44 9.62
C SER A 200 12.73 1.96 9.39
N LEU A 201 11.91 1.07 9.97
CA LEU A 201 12.04 -0.38 9.81
C LEU A 201 11.77 -0.82 8.37
N LEU A 202 10.63 -0.42 7.80
CA LEU A 202 10.18 -0.84 6.48
C LEU A 202 11.05 -0.25 5.36
N TYR A 203 11.37 1.04 5.44
CA TYR A 203 12.21 1.72 4.46
C TYR A 203 13.64 1.18 4.49
N GLY A 204 14.21 1.00 5.68
CA GLY A 204 15.54 0.41 5.85
C GLY A 204 15.62 -1.01 5.28
N HIS A 205 14.56 -1.80 5.44
CA HIS A 205 14.47 -3.13 4.84
C HIS A 205 14.47 -3.06 3.30
N MET A 206 13.68 -2.16 2.70
CA MET A 206 13.65 -1.97 1.24
C MET A 206 14.99 -1.49 0.67
N LEU A 207 15.71 -0.60 1.37
CA LEU A 207 17.05 -0.17 0.97
C LEU A 207 18.07 -1.32 0.96
N LYS A 208 18.03 -2.19 1.98
CA LYS A 208 18.86 -3.40 2.04
C LYS A 208 18.54 -4.35 0.88
N GLN A 209 17.26 -4.57 0.59
CA GLN A 209 16.83 -5.40 -0.54
C GLN A 209 17.28 -4.84 -1.88
N ARG A 210 17.09 -3.52 -2.10
CA ARG A 210 17.57 -2.82 -3.30
C ARG A 210 19.07 -3.04 -3.50
N LYS A 211 19.89 -2.79 -2.48
CA LYS A 211 21.35 -2.97 -2.57
C LYS A 211 21.73 -4.40 -2.94
N LYS A 212 20.99 -5.40 -2.47
CA LYS A 212 21.23 -6.82 -2.78
C LYS A 212 20.86 -7.18 -4.22
N ILE A 213 19.72 -6.71 -4.71
CA ILE A 213 19.21 -7.05 -6.04
C ILE A 213 19.90 -6.24 -7.14
N MET A 214 20.11 -4.94 -6.93
CA MET A 214 20.74 -4.06 -7.92
C MET A 214 22.23 -4.36 -8.15
N ARG A 215 22.89 -5.10 -7.26
CA ARG A 215 24.26 -5.61 -7.48
C ARG A 215 24.32 -6.76 -8.49
N LYS A 216 23.20 -7.42 -8.76
CA LYS A 216 23.09 -8.55 -9.69
C LYS A 216 22.59 -8.13 -11.08
N PHE A 217 22.23 -6.86 -11.21
CA PHE A 217 21.85 -6.23 -12.47
C PHE A 217 23.08 -5.88 -13.29
#